data_AF-F3YBT0-F1
#
_entry.id   AF-F3YBT0-F1
#
_cell.length_a   1.000
_cell.length_b   1.000
_cell.length_c   1.000
_cell.angle_alpha   90.00
_cell.angle_beta   90.00
_cell.angle_gamma   90.00
#
_symmetry.space_group_name_H-M   'P 1'
#
loop_
_entity.id
_entity.type
_entity.pdbx_description
1 polymer ?
#
loop_
_entity_poly.entity_id
_entity_poly.type
_entity_poly.pdbx_seq_one_letter_code
_entity_poly.pdbx_strand_id
1 'polypeptide(L)'
;MELSDAISQMKALINTSLHYSSDSYDIERLVELKRILGDLTKTYSDATSDQKIALYFDSDTGYVTPKVDIRSVVFNDQDKLLLVKEKKRRNLVIARGMG
;
A
#
# COMPACT_ATOMS: atom_id res chain seq x y z
N MET A 1 13.35 -18.23 -14.01
CA MET A 1 12.03 -18.30 -13.35
C MET A 1 11.10 -17.49 -14.21
N GLU A 2 10.03 -18.09 -14.71
CA GLU A 2 9.07 -17.39 -15.55
C GLU A 2 8.30 -16.35 -14.72
N LEU A 3 7.87 -15.25 -15.35
CA LEU A 3 7.10 -14.19 -14.67
C LEU A 3 5.81 -14.74 -14.06
N SER A 4 5.17 -15.69 -14.74
CA SER A 4 3.96 -16.39 -14.25
C SER A 4 4.19 -17.15 -12.95
N ASP A 5 5.38 -17.75 -12.79
CA ASP A 5 5.74 -18.48 -11.59
C ASP A 5 5.95 -17.52 -10.41
N ALA A 6 6.61 -16.39 -10.67
CA ALA A 6 6.83 -15.34 -9.67
C ALA A 6 5.50 -14.74 -9.18
N ILE A 7 4.58 -14.43 -10.11
CA ILE A 7 3.24 -13.92 -9.78
C ILE A 7 2.47 -14.96 -8.93
N SER A 8 2.54 -16.24 -9.30
CA SER A 8 1.86 -17.31 -8.56
C SER A 8 2.41 -17.47 -7.14
N GLN A 9 3.73 -17.39 -6.98
CA GLN A 9 4.39 -17.45 -5.67
C GLN A 9 4.00 -16.24 -4.80
N MET A 10 4.05 -15.01 -5.34
CA MET A 10 3.64 -13.81 -4.59
C MET A 10 2.16 -13.88 -4.18
N LYS A 11 1.28 -14.34 -5.07
CA LYS A 11 -0.15 -14.54 -4.76
C LYS A 11 -0.34 -15.52 -3.61
N ALA A 12 0.40 -16.63 -3.60
CA ALA A 12 0.34 -17.62 -2.53
C ALA A 12 0.80 -17.04 -1.19
N LEU A 13 1.89 -16.26 -1.18
CA LEU A 13 2.40 -15.59 0.01
C LEU A 13 1.39 -14.58 0.55
N ILE A 14 0.87 -13.69 -0.29
CA ILE A 14 -0.12 -12.68 0.13
C ILE A 14 -1.37 -13.33 0.73
N ASN A 15 -1.91 -14.38 0.11
CA ASN A 15 -3.09 -15.07 0.64
C ASN A 15 -2.80 -15.79 1.96
N THR A 16 -1.63 -16.41 2.09
CA THR A 16 -1.17 -17.02 3.34
C THR A 16 -1.05 -15.97 4.44
N SER A 17 -0.40 -14.85 4.15
CA SER A 17 -0.25 -13.73 5.09
C SER A 17 -1.60 -13.11 5.47
N LEU A 18 -2.54 -12.96 4.53
CA LEU A 18 -3.89 -12.49 4.83
C LEU A 18 -4.65 -13.43 5.75
N HIS A 19 -4.45 -14.74 5.61
CA HIS A 19 -5.12 -15.74 6.42
C HIS A 19 -4.65 -15.72 7.88
N TYR A 20 -3.35 -15.49 8.11
CA TYR A 20 -2.76 -15.50 9.44
C TYR A 20 -2.60 -14.11 10.08
N SER A 21 -2.77 -13.04 9.31
CA SER A 21 -2.66 -11.68 9.84
C SER A 21 -3.83 -11.35 10.76
N SER A 22 -3.51 -10.81 11.93
CA SER A 22 -4.48 -10.36 12.94
C SER A 22 -4.45 -8.84 13.13
N ASP A 23 -3.46 -8.15 12.56
CA ASP A 23 -3.33 -6.70 12.65
C ASP A 23 -4.08 -6.02 11.51
N SER A 24 -4.94 -5.05 11.84
CA SER A 24 -5.79 -4.37 10.86
C SER A 24 -5.00 -3.59 9.81
N TYR A 25 -3.85 -3.04 10.17
CA TYR A 25 -3.00 -2.31 9.23
C TYR A 25 -2.27 -3.26 8.29
N ASP A 26 -1.84 -4.43 8.78
CA ASP A 26 -1.24 -5.44 7.92
C ASP A 26 -2.25 -6.06 6.96
N ILE A 27 -3.49 -6.27 7.38
CA ILE A 27 -4.57 -6.72 6.49
C ILE A 27 -4.80 -5.70 5.37
N GLU A 28 -4.91 -4.40 5.70
CA GLU A 28 -5.09 -3.33 4.71
C GLU A 28 -3.94 -3.30 3.69
N ARG A 29 -2.68 -3.38 4.16
CA ARG A 29 -1.50 -3.45 3.28
C ARG A 29 -1.52 -4.66 2.37
N LEU A 30 -1.87 -5.83 2.89
CA LEU A 30 -1.89 -7.07 2.12
C LEU A 30 -3.02 -7.09 1.08
N VAL A 31 -4.17 -6.48 1.39
CA VAL A 31 -5.26 -6.27 0.42
C VAL A 31 -4.79 -5.36 -0.72
N GLU A 32 -4.08 -4.28 -0.40
CA GLU A 32 -3.54 -3.37 -1.42
C GLU A 32 -2.46 -4.05 -2.28
N LEU A 33 -1.55 -4.81 -1.67
CA LEU A 33 -0.57 -5.62 -2.40
C LEU A 33 -1.24 -6.62 -3.34
N LYS A 34 -2.33 -7.26 -2.91
CA LYS A 34 -3.12 -8.17 -3.75
C LYS A 34 -3.73 -7.46 -4.95
N ARG A 35 -4.22 -6.23 -4.77
CA ARG A 35 -4.77 -5.40 -5.84
C ARG A 35 -3.69 -5.04 -6.87
N ILE A 36 -2.56 -4.53 -6.41
CA ILE A 36 -1.40 -4.17 -7.26
C ILE A 36 -0.94 -5.39 -8.07
N LEU A 37 -0.80 -6.56 -7.44
CA LEU A 37 -0.42 -7.79 -8.15
C LEU A 37 -1.43 -8.19 -9.24
N GLY A 38 -2.72 -7.98 -8.99
CA GLY A 38 -3.79 -8.19 -9.98
C GLY A 38 -3.68 -7.26 -11.18
N ASP A 39 -3.38 -5.98 -10.94
CA ASP A 39 -3.22 -4.97 -12.00
C ASP A 39 -1.94 -5.19 -12.82
N LEU A 40 -0.85 -5.60 -12.15
CA LEU A 40 0.38 -6.05 -12.82
C LEU A 40 0.06 -7.24 -13.74
N THR A 41 -0.63 -8.27 -13.23
CA THR A 41 -0.95 -9.46 -14.02
C THR A 41 -1.75 -9.13 -15.29
N LYS A 42 -2.70 -8.19 -15.21
CA LYS A 42 -3.48 -7.72 -16.39
C LYS A 42 -2.62 -6.96 -17.40
N THR A 43 -1.71 -6.10 -16.91
CA THR A 43 -0.84 -5.31 -17.78
C THR A 43 0.17 -6.20 -18.52
N TYR A 44 0.66 -7.24 -17.85
CA TYR A 44 1.66 -8.15 -18.40
C TYR A 44 1.06 -9.29 -19.25
N SER A 45 -0.20 -9.68 -19.05
CA SER A 45 -0.87 -10.61 -19.97
C SER A 45 -0.99 -10.04 -21.39
N ASP A 46 -0.94 -8.72 -21.53
CA ASP A 46 -1.03 -8.01 -22.80
C ASP A 46 0.34 -7.57 -23.37
N ALA A 47 1.44 -7.73 -22.62
CA ALA A 47 2.76 -7.22 -22.99
C ALA A 47 3.80 -8.35 -23.10
N THR A 48 3.92 -8.91 -24.30
CA THR A 48 4.97 -9.85 -24.71
C THR A 48 6.31 -9.14 -24.90
N SER A 49 7.08 -8.86 -23.83
CA SER A 49 8.56 -8.80 -23.94
C SER A 49 9.24 -8.67 -22.57
N ASP A 50 9.98 -9.72 -22.18
CA ASP A 50 10.80 -9.78 -20.95
C ASP A 50 11.90 -8.70 -20.89
N GLN A 51 12.28 -8.11 -22.03
CA GLN A 51 13.41 -7.17 -22.11
C GLN A 51 13.13 -5.81 -21.44
N LYS A 52 11.86 -5.39 -21.29
CA LYS A 52 11.52 -4.12 -20.64
C LYS A 52 11.57 -4.19 -19.11
N ILE A 53 11.46 -5.40 -18.54
CA ILE A 53 11.34 -5.61 -17.09
C ILE A 53 12.69 -5.46 -16.39
N ALA A 54 13.76 -6.05 -16.96
CA ALA A 54 15.10 -5.95 -16.39
C ALA A 54 15.56 -4.49 -16.21
N LEU A 55 15.25 -3.63 -17.19
CA LEU A 55 15.60 -2.20 -17.13
C LEU A 55 14.79 -1.41 -16.08
N TYR A 56 13.56 -1.83 -15.78
CA TYR A 56 12.69 -1.20 -14.79
C TYR A 56 13.10 -1.55 -13.35
N PHE A 57 13.58 -2.78 -13.12
CA PHE A 57 14.06 -3.20 -11.80
C PHE A 57 15.48 -2.73 -11.50
N ASP A 58 16.34 -2.57 -12.51
CA ASP A 58 17.71 -2.07 -12.33
C ASP A 58 17.80 -0.54 -12.18
N SER A 59 16.71 0.21 -12.40
CA SER A 59 16.73 1.69 -12.35
C SER A 59 16.37 2.31 -10.99
N ASP A 60 15.85 1.55 -10.02
CA ASP A 60 15.44 2.08 -8.72
C ASP A 60 16.45 1.75 -7.60
N THR A 61 17.61 2.41 -7.67
CA THR A 61 18.48 2.61 -6.50
C THR A 61 18.41 4.05 -6.02
N GLY A 62 17.21 4.57 -5.76
CA GLY A 62 17.10 5.84 -5.05
C GLY A 62 15.71 6.47 -5.03
N TYR A 63 15.03 6.41 -3.89
CA TYR A 63 14.84 7.59 -3.02
C TYR A 63 14.00 7.18 -1.81
N VAL A 64 14.53 7.40 -0.60
CA VAL A 64 13.69 7.52 0.60
C VAL A 64 12.99 8.87 0.49
N THR A 65 11.82 8.92 -0.14
CA THR A 65 10.93 10.08 0.01
C THR A 65 10.51 10.16 1.48
N PRO A 66 10.68 11.29 2.18
CA PRO A 66 10.22 11.42 3.56
C PRO A 66 8.73 11.06 3.61
N LYS A 67 8.32 10.23 4.58
CA LYS A 67 6.91 9.85 4.76
C LYS A 67 6.06 11.12 4.82
N VAL A 68 5.28 11.37 3.79
CA VAL A 68 4.42 12.56 3.68
C VAL A 68 3.24 12.36 4.66
N ASP A 69 3.26 13.08 5.79
CA ASP A 69 2.16 13.10 6.77
C ASP A 69 1.13 14.14 6.31
N ILE A 70 -0.02 13.70 5.80
CA ILE A 70 -1.12 14.60 5.45
C ILE A 70 -1.98 14.82 6.69
N ARG A 71 -2.05 16.07 7.16
CA ARG A 71 -2.97 16.49 8.24
C ARG A 71 -4.09 17.33 7.66
N SER A 72 -5.34 16.92 7.90
CA SER A 72 -6.52 17.64 7.45
C SER A 72 -7.12 18.46 8.59
N VAL A 73 -7.25 19.77 8.38
CA VAL A 73 -7.87 20.70 9.34
C VAL A 73 -9.30 20.97 8.88
N VAL A 74 -10.29 20.59 9.71
CA VAL A 74 -11.71 20.80 9.41
C VAL A 74 -12.34 21.61 10.53
N PHE A 75 -13.02 22.71 10.18
CA PHE A 75 -13.80 23.53 11.09
C PHE A 75 -15.30 23.32 10.87
N ASN A 76 -16.11 23.42 11.92
CA ASN A 76 -17.56 23.51 11.79
C ASN A 76 -18.04 24.97 11.72
N ASP A 77 -19.34 25.18 11.52
CA ASP A 77 -19.98 26.51 11.44
C ASP A 77 -19.85 27.37 12.72
N GLN A 78 -19.34 26.79 13.81
CA GLN A 78 -19.09 27.46 15.09
C GLN A 78 -17.59 27.70 15.35
N ASP A 79 -16.75 27.64 14.31
CA ASP A 79 -15.28 27.78 14.37
C ASP A 79 -14.57 26.74 15.28
N LYS A 80 -15.18 25.56 15.48
CA LYS A 80 -14.58 24.47 16.27
C LYS A 80 -13.81 23.50 15.37
N LEU A 81 -12.61 23.13 15.82
CA LEU A 81 -11.71 22.20 15.12
C LEU A 81 -12.11 20.73 15.35
N LEU A 82 -12.14 19.94 14.26
CA LEU A 82 -12.31 18.49 14.32
C LEU A 82 -11.03 17.78 14.78
N LEU A 83 -11.14 16.99 15.85
CA LEU A 83 -10.05 16.16 16.39
C LEU A 83 -10.49 14.69 16.44
N VAL A 84 -9.54 13.79 16.21
CA VAL A 84 -9.72 12.34 16.30
C VAL A 84 -8.97 11.82 17.53
N LYS A 85 -9.57 10.89 18.26
CA LYS A 85 -8.93 10.24 19.42
C LYS A 85 -8.24 8.95 18.98
N GLU A 86 -6.93 8.86 19.14
CA GLU A 86 -6.19 7.66 18.74
C GLU A 86 -6.52 6.46 19.66
N LYS A 87 -6.65 5.27 19.06
CA LYS A 87 -6.94 4.04 19.82
C LYS A 87 -5.79 3.61 20.75
N LYS A 88 -4.54 3.97 20.40
CA LYS A 88 -3.32 3.59 21.16
C LYS A 88 -2.95 4.57 22.28
N ARG A 89 -3.41 5.83 22.25
CA ARG A 89 -3.08 6.86 23.26
C ARG A 89 -4.31 7.71 23.56
N ARG A 90 -4.50 8.11 24.81
CA ARG A 90 -5.64 8.96 25.25
C ARG A 90 -5.59 10.42 24.73
N ASN A 91 -4.77 10.70 23.72
CA ASN A 91 -4.55 12.04 23.19
C ASN A 91 -5.50 12.31 22.01
N LEU A 92 -5.88 13.57 21.84
CA LEU A 92 -6.60 14.06 20.67
C LEU A 92 -5.59 14.57 19.64
N VAL A 93 -5.75 14.17 18.38
CA VAL A 93 -4.90 14.58 17.25
C VAL A 93 -5.76 15.13 16.12
N ILE A 94 -5.20 16.01 15.30
CA ILE A 94 -5.83 16.41 14.04
C ILE A 94 -5.99 15.16 13.16
N ALA A 95 -7.08 15.07 12.41
CA ALA A 95 -7.31 13.97 11.49
C ALA A 95 -6.09 13.78 10.55
N ARG A 96 -5.53 12.57 10.57
CA ARG A 96 -4.38 12.16 9.78
C ARG A 96 -4.83 11.20 8.69
N GLY A 97 -4.35 11.43 7.48
CA GLY A 97 -4.41 10.48 6.37
C GLY A 97 -2.99 10.06 5.99
N MET A 98 -2.81 8.82 5.52
CA MET A 98 -1.60 8.44 4.80
C MET A 98 -1.81 8.83 3.33
N GLY A 99 -0.91 9.65 2.81
CA GLY A 99 -0.79 9.93 1.37
C GLY A 99 0.02 8.85 0.67
#